data_AF-A0A158JDQ7-F1
#
_entry.id   AF-A0A158JDQ7-F1
#
_cell.length_a   1.000
_cell.length_b   1.000
_cell.length_c   1.000
_cell.angle_alpha   90.00
_cell.angle_beta   90.00
_cell.angle_gamma   90.00
#
_symmetry.space_group_name_H-M   'P 1'
#
loop_
_entity.id
_entity.type
_entity.pdbx_description
1 polymer ?
#
loop_
_entity_poly.entity_id
_entity_poly.type
_entity_poly.pdbx_seq_one_letter_code
_entity_poly.pdbx_strand_id
1 'polypeptide(L)'
;MTSRPDLPVAFEALPNPRGGSVRLAEMALTDALHAFQRQGETGAALKRAIAALHSAGWLPAQRFAEALALVAPLGEESEGSRARIAEALAVFRAAVERHNLRELACSTALFDHYRGLHALLAAHTRVAPVSYDDLALAGRAIAPATLRGFAPARLAHVRAHYEETLLKLLRGPAEASADSFARLDACLDELRGSDPYDFWRLASSTVRALRERAERNGAELDHIADAKRLYARFNLVLADQAHALSYAPRSLVRATLALLWRDFALYGAAPEDAEHVDVLRDYGLTVAWHVAATQASEAAWEEGAARASEEAARDAPTRDLGVLRVNAAAYEDFLQSAETSIDALVERGTQASETGTVDEAAALSAADASHRLGAAACALGLGHVALLADTLGLAWRRVAHHGETHADGAEGATRGLDATVPERAAQMLRSMLHQAAAGIAPSEGRGSIVALTSMIERPALITR
;
A
#
# COMPACT_ATOMS: atom_id res chain seq x y z
N MET A 1 7.31 22.41 -24.98
CA MET A 1 6.27 23.31 -24.47
C MET A 1 5.03 22.48 -24.25
N THR A 2 4.90 21.91 -23.06
CA THR A 2 3.81 21.00 -22.67
C THR A 2 3.10 21.63 -21.49
N SER A 3 1.80 21.83 -21.70
CA SER A 3 0.84 22.52 -20.86
C SER A 3 0.72 21.86 -19.48
N ARG A 4 1.07 22.65 -18.48
CA ARG A 4 0.75 22.48 -17.06
C ARG A 4 -0.78 22.53 -16.91
N PRO A 5 -1.45 21.55 -16.29
CA PRO A 5 -2.69 21.84 -15.61
C PRO A 5 -2.31 22.53 -14.29
N ASP A 6 -2.54 23.84 -14.22
CA ASP A 6 -2.62 24.56 -12.95
C ASP A 6 -3.75 23.91 -12.14
N LEU A 7 -3.40 23.20 -11.07
CA LEU A 7 -4.29 22.92 -9.96
C LEU A 7 -3.96 23.94 -8.85
N PRO A 8 -4.65 25.08 -8.76
CA PRO A 8 -4.57 25.93 -7.59
C PRO A 8 -5.59 25.43 -6.57
N VAL A 9 -5.19 24.43 -5.78
CA VAL A 9 -5.77 24.26 -4.45
C VAL A 9 -4.58 24.28 -3.51
N ALA A 10 -4.47 25.34 -2.72
CA ALA A 10 -3.63 25.31 -1.55
C ALA A 10 -4.17 24.17 -0.68
N PHE A 11 -3.44 23.04 -0.65
CA PHE A 11 -3.70 21.99 0.31
C PHE A 11 -3.37 22.59 1.68
N GLU A 12 -4.37 23.15 2.35
CA GLU A 12 -4.44 23.15 3.80
C GLU A 12 -4.14 21.71 4.20
N ALA A 13 -3.05 21.51 4.94
CA ALA A 13 -2.67 20.22 5.46
C ALA A 13 -3.89 19.64 6.19
N LEU A 14 -4.61 18.73 5.52
CA LEU A 14 -5.75 18.05 6.09
C LEU A 14 -5.24 17.45 7.41
N PRO A 15 -5.94 17.71 8.54
CA PRO A 15 -5.57 17.12 9.81
C PRO A 15 -5.47 15.61 9.61
N ASN A 16 -4.57 14.95 10.36
CA ASN A 16 -4.51 13.49 10.38
C ASN A 16 -5.93 12.98 10.43
N PRO A 17 -6.44 12.35 9.36
CA PRO A 17 -7.79 11.92 9.38
C PRO A 17 -7.74 10.69 10.28
N ARG A 18 -7.98 10.96 11.56
CA ARG A 18 -8.19 9.96 12.58
C ARG A 18 -9.40 9.21 12.05
N GLY A 19 -9.11 8.01 11.55
CA GLY A 19 -10.13 7.16 10.97
C GLY A 19 -11.24 6.93 11.97
N GLY A 20 -12.30 6.29 11.50
CA GLY A 20 -13.31 5.80 12.41
C GLY A 20 -12.69 4.87 13.45
N SER A 21 -13.22 4.88 14.65
CA SER A 21 -12.85 3.93 15.70
C SER A 21 -13.58 2.61 15.49
N VAL A 22 -12.91 1.49 15.75
CA VAL A 22 -13.55 0.16 15.78
C VAL A 22 -13.65 -0.24 17.25
N ARG A 23 -14.61 0.37 17.97
CA ARG A 23 -14.74 0.23 19.43
C ARG A 23 -14.80 -1.22 19.90
N LEU A 24 -15.45 -2.10 19.15
CA LEU A 24 -15.51 -3.53 19.45
C LEU A 24 -14.12 -4.19 19.44
N ALA A 25 -13.25 -3.79 18.51
CA ALA A 25 -11.87 -4.27 18.45
C ALA A 25 -11.04 -3.71 19.61
N GLU A 26 -11.13 -2.40 19.88
CA GLU A 26 -10.42 -1.75 20.99
C GLU A 26 -10.74 -2.37 22.35
N MET A 27 -12.04 -2.59 22.62
CA MET A 27 -12.51 -3.25 23.84
C MET A 27 -12.01 -4.70 23.90
N ALA A 28 -12.12 -5.44 22.79
CA ALA A 28 -11.67 -6.83 22.74
C ALA A 28 -10.15 -6.98 22.91
N LEU A 29 -9.35 -6.04 22.39
CA LEU A 29 -7.89 -6.02 22.58
C LEU A 29 -7.51 -5.65 24.02
N THR A 30 -8.26 -4.74 24.64
CA THR A 30 -8.11 -4.42 26.07
C THR A 30 -8.44 -5.63 26.95
N ASP A 31 -9.55 -6.32 26.67
CA ASP A 31 -9.91 -7.57 27.35
C ASP A 31 -8.85 -8.65 27.17
N ALA A 32 -8.32 -8.80 25.94
CA ALA A 32 -7.27 -9.77 25.64
C ALA A 32 -6.00 -9.48 26.43
N LEU A 33 -5.59 -8.21 26.54
CA LEU A 33 -4.41 -7.82 27.30
C LEU A 33 -4.59 -8.10 28.79
N HIS A 34 -5.73 -7.72 29.37
CA HIS A 34 -6.03 -8.01 30.77
C HIS A 34 -6.15 -9.51 31.05
N ALA A 35 -6.73 -10.30 30.13
CA ALA A 35 -6.77 -11.75 30.26
C ALA A 35 -5.37 -12.34 30.19
N PHE A 36 -4.53 -11.91 29.24
CA PHE A 36 -3.16 -12.40 29.09
C PHE A 36 -2.30 -12.14 30.32
N GLN A 37 -2.36 -10.91 30.86
CA GLN A 37 -1.61 -10.51 32.05
C GLN A 37 -2.01 -11.31 33.30
N ARG A 38 -3.28 -11.73 33.39
CA ARG A 38 -3.80 -12.55 34.49
C ARG A 38 -3.71 -14.05 34.23
N GLN A 39 -3.04 -14.48 33.15
CA GLN A 39 -2.97 -15.89 32.74
C GLN A 39 -4.37 -16.53 32.55
N GLY A 40 -5.31 -15.74 32.04
CA GLY A 40 -6.66 -16.18 31.69
C GLY A 40 -6.82 -16.47 30.19
N GLU A 41 -8.03 -16.87 29.80
CA GLU A 41 -8.36 -17.20 28.40
C GLU A 41 -8.37 -15.95 27.51
N THR A 42 -7.42 -15.84 26.59
CA THR A 42 -7.29 -14.72 25.64
C THR A 42 -7.96 -14.96 24.29
N GLY A 43 -8.12 -16.23 23.90
CA GLY A 43 -8.55 -16.61 22.56
C GLY A 43 -9.93 -16.06 22.18
N ALA A 44 -10.89 -16.07 23.10
CA ALA A 44 -12.23 -15.53 22.84
C ALA A 44 -12.21 -14.01 22.57
N ALA A 45 -11.38 -13.26 23.29
CA ALA A 45 -11.24 -11.82 23.10
C ALA A 45 -10.56 -11.50 21.76
N LEU A 46 -9.46 -12.20 21.43
CA LEU A 46 -8.78 -12.02 20.15
C LEU A 46 -9.67 -12.39 18.95
N LYS A 47 -10.50 -13.44 19.05
CA LYS A 47 -11.48 -13.78 18.00
C LYS A 47 -12.49 -12.65 17.75
N ARG A 48 -12.96 -11.97 18.80
CA ARG A 48 -13.84 -10.79 18.66
C ARG A 48 -13.11 -9.64 17.97
N ALA A 49 -11.86 -9.39 18.34
CA ALA A 49 -11.04 -8.35 17.70
C ALA A 49 -10.83 -8.65 16.20
N ILE A 50 -10.48 -9.89 15.84
CA ILE A 50 -10.32 -10.34 14.45
C ILE A 50 -11.60 -10.08 13.65
N ALA A 51 -12.76 -10.49 14.17
CA ALA A 51 -14.04 -10.32 13.47
C ALA A 51 -14.40 -8.83 13.27
N ALA A 52 -14.16 -7.99 14.28
CA ALA A 52 -14.42 -6.56 14.20
C ALA A 52 -13.48 -5.86 13.19
N LEU A 53 -12.17 -6.16 13.23
CA LEU A 53 -11.18 -5.62 12.31
C LEU A 53 -11.44 -6.07 10.86
N HIS A 54 -11.79 -7.34 10.66
CA HIS A 54 -12.20 -7.87 9.36
C HIS A 54 -13.44 -7.15 8.82
N SER A 55 -14.47 -6.96 9.66
CA SER A 55 -15.70 -6.26 9.27
C SER A 55 -15.44 -4.80 8.89
N ALA A 56 -14.46 -4.15 9.53
CA ALA A 56 -14.03 -2.79 9.20
C ALA A 56 -13.11 -2.71 7.96
N GLY A 57 -12.58 -3.84 7.49
CA GLY A 57 -11.60 -3.91 6.40
C GLY A 57 -10.18 -3.50 6.81
N TRP A 58 -9.86 -3.59 8.09
CA TRP A 58 -8.54 -3.25 8.65
C TRP A 58 -7.60 -4.45 8.52
N LEU A 59 -7.34 -4.89 7.28
CA LEU A 59 -6.68 -6.17 6.98
C LEU A 59 -5.29 -6.35 7.61
N PRO A 60 -4.39 -5.34 7.65
CA PRO A 60 -3.12 -5.48 8.34
C PRO A 60 -3.29 -5.75 9.85
N ALA A 61 -4.21 -5.01 10.48
CA ALA A 61 -4.52 -5.20 11.90
C ALA A 61 -5.17 -6.56 12.17
N GLN A 62 -6.08 -7.02 11.29
CA GLN A 62 -6.64 -8.37 11.36
C GLN A 62 -5.53 -9.43 11.35
N ARG A 63 -4.58 -9.37 10.41
CA ARG A 63 -3.46 -10.32 10.31
C ARG A 63 -2.59 -10.31 11.58
N PHE A 64 -2.36 -9.13 12.15
CA PHE A 64 -1.62 -9.02 13.40
C PHE A 64 -2.37 -9.70 14.55
N ALA A 65 -3.67 -9.44 14.69
CA ALA A 65 -4.51 -10.06 15.71
C ALA A 65 -4.63 -11.60 15.54
N GLU A 66 -4.62 -12.09 14.30
CA GLU A 66 -4.53 -13.53 13.99
C GLU A 66 -3.20 -14.13 14.48
N ALA A 67 -2.07 -13.47 14.20
CA ALA A 67 -0.77 -13.91 14.70
C ALA A 67 -0.73 -13.94 16.23
N LEU A 68 -1.31 -12.93 16.90
CA LEU A 68 -1.47 -12.90 18.36
C LEU A 68 -2.34 -14.07 18.86
N ALA A 69 -3.44 -14.38 18.17
CA ALA A 69 -4.31 -15.50 18.56
C ALA A 69 -3.61 -16.86 18.44
N LEU A 70 -2.73 -17.01 17.45
CA LEU A 70 -1.96 -18.24 17.23
C LEU A 70 -0.85 -18.43 18.28
N VAL A 71 -0.18 -17.36 18.68
CA VAL A 71 0.93 -17.41 19.66
C VAL A 71 0.51 -17.27 21.10
N ALA A 72 -0.70 -16.79 21.40
CA ALA A 72 -1.16 -16.57 22.77
C ALA A 72 -0.97 -17.79 23.71
N PRO A 73 -1.24 -19.05 23.29
CA PRO A 73 -0.96 -20.22 24.12
C PRO A 73 0.52 -20.43 24.46
N LEU A 74 1.44 -19.96 23.60
CA LEU A 74 2.89 -20.09 23.81
C LEU A 74 3.41 -19.17 24.93
N GLY A 75 2.58 -18.27 25.45
CA GLY A 75 2.91 -17.42 26.60
C GLY A 75 3.16 -18.20 27.89
N GLU A 76 2.67 -19.43 27.99
CA GLU A 76 2.88 -20.29 29.17
C GLU A 76 4.23 -21.04 29.15
N GLU A 77 4.90 -21.10 27.98
CA GLU A 77 6.11 -21.90 27.79
C GLU A 77 7.36 -21.27 28.41
N SER A 78 7.47 -19.94 28.36
CA SER A 78 8.58 -19.21 28.96
C SER A 78 8.22 -17.77 29.30
N GLU A 79 8.91 -17.22 30.31
CA GLU A 79 8.78 -15.82 30.68
C GLU A 79 9.15 -14.87 29.52
N GLY A 80 10.13 -15.26 28.70
CA GLY A 80 10.54 -14.49 27.52
C GLY A 80 9.47 -14.45 26.44
N SER A 81 8.85 -15.60 26.12
CA SER A 81 7.69 -15.68 25.20
C SER A 81 6.54 -14.82 25.72
N ARG A 82 6.26 -14.92 27.03
CA ARG A 82 5.20 -14.15 27.69
C ARG A 82 5.42 -12.65 27.59
N ALA A 83 6.61 -12.16 27.94
CA ALA A 83 6.95 -10.75 27.86
C ALA A 83 6.81 -10.21 26.44
N ARG A 84 7.31 -10.96 25.44
CA ARG A 84 7.24 -10.58 24.03
C ARG A 84 5.81 -10.48 23.51
N ILE A 85 4.95 -11.43 23.87
CA ILE A 85 3.54 -11.43 23.45
C ILE A 85 2.78 -10.29 24.14
N ALA A 86 3.01 -10.06 25.43
CA ALA A 86 2.39 -8.97 26.18
C ALA A 86 2.76 -7.60 25.58
N GLU A 87 4.03 -7.39 25.27
CA GLU A 87 4.53 -6.17 24.64
C GLU A 87 3.92 -5.97 23.26
N ALA A 88 3.94 -7.00 22.40
CA ALA A 88 3.34 -6.93 21.07
C ALA A 88 1.84 -6.60 21.12
N LEU A 89 1.10 -7.21 22.06
CA LEU A 89 -0.32 -6.94 22.26
C LEU A 89 -0.58 -5.50 22.76
N ALA A 90 0.25 -5.00 23.68
CA ALA A 90 0.13 -3.63 24.19
C ALA A 90 0.42 -2.59 23.11
N VAL A 91 1.49 -2.78 22.33
CA VAL A 91 1.87 -1.89 21.22
C VAL A 91 0.82 -1.92 20.11
N PHE A 92 0.33 -3.11 19.75
CA PHE A 92 -0.71 -3.26 18.74
C PHE A 92 -2.03 -2.59 19.17
N ARG A 93 -2.45 -2.77 20.43
CA ARG A 93 -3.63 -2.11 20.98
C ARG A 93 -3.51 -0.58 20.87
N ALA A 94 -2.37 -0.03 21.29
CA ALA A 94 -2.12 1.41 21.20
C ALA A 94 -2.15 1.92 19.75
N ALA A 95 -1.67 1.12 18.78
CA ALA A 95 -1.75 1.48 17.36
C ALA A 95 -3.17 1.46 16.82
N VAL A 96 -4.00 0.49 17.23
CA VAL A 96 -5.42 0.46 16.86
C VAL A 96 -6.16 1.69 17.41
N GLU A 97 -5.83 2.13 18.62
CA GLU A 97 -6.40 3.32 19.26
C GLU A 97 -6.02 4.65 18.58
N ARG A 98 -4.97 4.67 17.75
CA ARG A 98 -4.60 5.86 16.95
C ARG A 98 -5.42 6.02 15.67
N HIS A 99 -6.22 5.02 15.30
CA HIS A 99 -7.14 5.04 14.14
C HIS A 99 -6.46 5.34 12.80
N ASN A 100 -5.16 5.04 12.67
CA ASN A 100 -4.38 5.31 11.46
C ASN A 100 -4.17 4.01 10.65
N LEU A 101 -4.94 3.83 9.58
CA LEU A 101 -4.82 2.66 8.71
C LEU A 101 -3.45 2.50 8.06
N ARG A 102 -2.77 3.62 7.77
CA ARG A 102 -1.45 3.61 7.16
C ARG A 102 -0.39 3.20 8.18
N GLU A 103 -0.52 3.62 9.43
CA GLU A 103 0.33 3.12 10.51
C GLU A 103 0.19 1.61 10.68
N LEU A 104 -1.06 1.12 10.75
CA LEU A 104 -1.35 -0.31 10.92
C LEU A 104 -0.79 -1.16 9.76
N ALA A 105 -0.67 -0.58 8.56
CA ALA A 105 -0.07 -1.24 7.41
C ALA A 105 1.46 -1.11 7.37
N CYS A 106 1.99 0.08 7.63
CA CYS A 106 3.35 0.45 7.25
C CYS A 106 4.34 0.62 8.40
N SER A 107 3.90 0.60 9.66
CA SER A 107 4.80 0.76 10.81
C SER A 107 5.86 -0.36 10.89
N THR A 108 7.13 0.03 10.88
CA THR A 108 8.27 -0.91 11.04
C THR A 108 8.28 -1.52 12.44
N ALA A 109 7.96 -0.72 13.47
CA ALA A 109 7.85 -1.19 14.84
C ALA A 109 6.78 -2.28 14.99
N LEU A 110 5.58 -2.07 14.42
CA LEU A 110 4.55 -3.10 14.39
C LEU A 110 5.04 -4.32 13.61
N PHE A 111 5.66 -4.13 12.44
CA PHE A 111 6.15 -5.27 11.67
C PHE A 111 7.22 -6.07 12.43
N ASP A 112 8.09 -5.45 13.22
CA ASP A 112 9.08 -6.16 14.03
C ASP A 112 8.45 -6.99 15.13
N HIS A 113 7.40 -6.49 15.79
CA HIS A 113 6.60 -7.29 16.70
C HIS A 113 5.94 -8.46 15.96
N TYR A 114 5.28 -8.21 14.83
CA TYR A 114 4.63 -9.22 14.00
C TYR A 114 5.60 -10.33 13.56
N ARG A 115 6.76 -9.96 13.02
CA ARG A 115 7.85 -10.88 12.67
C ARG A 115 8.34 -11.66 13.89
N GLY A 116 8.39 -11.01 15.05
CA GLY A 116 8.71 -11.64 16.32
C GLY A 116 7.72 -12.71 16.75
N LEU A 117 6.42 -12.47 16.57
CA LEU A 117 5.37 -13.46 16.82
C LEU A 117 5.50 -14.66 15.86
N HIS A 118 5.76 -14.40 14.58
CA HIS A 118 6.00 -15.48 13.61
C HIS A 118 7.26 -16.28 13.89
N ALA A 119 8.31 -15.67 14.45
CA ALA A 119 9.48 -16.40 14.91
C ALA A 119 9.16 -17.36 16.07
N LEU A 120 8.25 -16.98 16.99
CA LEU A 120 7.74 -17.88 18.04
C LEU A 120 6.94 -19.05 17.44
N LEU A 121 6.11 -18.80 16.42
CA LEU A 121 5.38 -19.85 15.70
C LEU A 121 6.33 -20.82 14.98
N ALA A 122 7.35 -20.28 14.31
CA ALA A 122 8.32 -21.07 13.55
C ALA A 122 9.17 -22.00 14.42
N ALA A 123 9.31 -21.71 15.71
CA ALA A 123 9.94 -22.63 16.66
C ALA A 123 9.12 -23.92 16.89
N HIS A 124 7.81 -23.85 16.65
CA HIS A 124 6.85 -24.93 16.92
C HIS A 124 6.24 -25.54 15.64
N THR A 125 6.39 -24.86 14.50
CA THR A 125 5.76 -25.23 13.23
C THR A 125 6.70 -24.94 12.06
N ARG A 126 6.52 -25.64 10.92
CA ARG A 126 7.27 -25.35 9.69
C ARG A 126 6.65 -24.18 8.92
N VAL A 127 6.53 -23.03 9.56
CA VAL A 127 5.99 -21.81 8.94
C VAL A 127 7.11 -21.02 8.27
N ALA A 128 6.85 -20.55 7.06
CA ALA A 128 7.78 -19.71 6.31
C ALA A 128 7.95 -18.34 7.00
N PRO A 129 9.14 -17.71 6.89
CA PRO A 129 9.32 -16.36 7.41
C PRO A 129 8.38 -15.39 6.71
N VAL A 130 7.77 -14.49 7.49
CA VAL A 130 6.90 -13.43 6.97
C VAL A 130 7.71 -12.28 6.40
N SER A 131 7.20 -11.66 5.34
CA SER A 131 7.79 -10.45 4.75
C SER A 131 6.96 -9.22 5.07
N TYR A 132 7.59 -8.04 4.98
CA TYR A 132 6.94 -6.77 5.27
C TYR A 132 5.76 -6.48 4.33
N ASP A 133 5.89 -6.86 3.06
CA ASP A 133 4.84 -6.69 2.05
C ASP A 133 3.62 -7.59 2.27
N ASP A 134 3.74 -8.67 3.07
CA ASP A 134 2.57 -9.44 3.50
C ASP A 134 1.67 -8.60 4.40
N LEU A 135 2.24 -7.75 5.26
CA LEU A 135 1.46 -6.89 6.15
C LEU A 135 1.03 -5.61 5.42
N ALA A 136 1.99 -4.88 4.83
CA ALA A 136 1.74 -3.58 4.22
C ALA A 136 0.77 -3.66 3.03
N LEU A 137 0.93 -4.66 2.16
CA LEU A 137 0.12 -4.80 0.94
C LEU A 137 -0.97 -5.86 1.09
N ALA A 138 -1.50 -6.06 2.30
CA ALA A 138 -2.56 -7.02 2.59
C ALA A 138 -3.82 -6.73 1.74
N GLY A 139 -4.27 -7.73 0.99
CA GLY A 139 -5.47 -7.63 0.14
C GLY A 139 -5.29 -6.85 -1.17
N ARG A 140 -4.15 -6.16 -1.36
CA ARG A 140 -3.90 -5.30 -2.54
C ARG A 140 -3.44 -6.12 -3.75
N ALA A 141 -4.05 -5.84 -4.90
CA ALA A 141 -3.63 -6.35 -6.20
C ALA A 141 -2.30 -5.75 -6.64
N ILE A 142 -1.52 -6.51 -7.43
CA ILE A 142 -0.17 -6.08 -7.87
C ILE A 142 -0.06 -6.25 -9.37
N ALA A 143 0.06 -5.12 -10.09
CA ALA A 143 0.32 -5.17 -11.52
C ALA A 143 1.64 -5.91 -11.82
N PRO A 144 1.69 -6.78 -12.85
CA PRO A 144 2.93 -7.41 -13.30
C PRO A 144 3.93 -6.35 -13.75
N ALA A 145 5.17 -6.43 -13.25
CA ALA A 145 6.22 -5.51 -13.65
C ALA A 145 7.01 -6.08 -14.83
N THR A 146 7.08 -5.34 -15.93
CA THR A 146 7.75 -5.78 -17.16
C THR A 146 9.27 -5.66 -17.02
N LEU A 147 9.99 -6.52 -17.73
CA LEU A 147 11.43 -6.41 -17.93
C LEU A 147 11.68 -6.16 -19.41
N ARG A 148 12.22 -4.98 -19.73
CA ARG A 148 12.59 -4.62 -21.10
C ARG A 148 13.53 -5.66 -21.72
N GLY A 149 13.32 -5.99 -23.00
CA GLY A 149 14.24 -6.84 -23.75
C GLY A 149 15.57 -6.13 -24.03
N PHE A 150 16.70 -6.81 -23.79
CA PHE A 150 18.05 -6.33 -24.12
C PHE A 150 18.77 -7.31 -25.04
N ALA A 151 19.64 -6.77 -25.90
CA ALA A 151 20.61 -7.60 -26.61
C ALA A 151 21.52 -8.31 -25.59
N PRO A 152 21.76 -9.63 -25.71
CA PRO A 152 22.49 -10.40 -24.69
C PRO A 152 23.86 -9.82 -24.34
N ALA A 153 24.62 -9.35 -25.33
CA ALA A 153 25.94 -8.74 -25.13
C ALA A 153 25.87 -7.44 -24.32
N ARG A 154 24.84 -6.61 -24.55
CA ARG A 154 24.65 -5.36 -23.80
C ARG A 154 24.26 -5.65 -22.36
N LEU A 155 23.32 -6.58 -22.14
CA LEU A 155 22.92 -6.97 -20.79
C LEU A 155 24.08 -7.56 -19.99
N ALA A 156 24.93 -8.38 -20.62
CA ALA A 156 26.12 -8.93 -19.99
C ALA A 156 27.11 -7.83 -19.58
N HIS A 157 27.29 -6.79 -20.39
CA HIS A 157 28.15 -5.65 -20.06
C HIS A 157 27.62 -4.86 -18.85
N VAL A 158 26.34 -4.47 -18.87
CA VAL A 158 25.70 -3.74 -17.77
C VAL A 158 25.77 -4.55 -16.48
N ARG A 159 25.45 -5.85 -16.55
CA ARG A 159 25.51 -6.75 -15.40
C ARG A 159 26.92 -6.87 -14.82
N ALA A 160 27.95 -6.97 -15.65
CA ALA A 160 29.33 -7.03 -15.15
C ALA A 160 29.72 -5.76 -14.39
N HIS A 161 29.34 -4.58 -14.90
CA HIS A 161 29.59 -3.31 -14.21
C HIS A 161 28.80 -3.18 -12.91
N TYR A 162 27.54 -3.63 -12.93
CA TYR A 162 26.67 -3.67 -11.77
C TYR A 162 27.25 -4.58 -10.67
N GLU A 163 27.65 -5.81 -11.00
CA GLU A 163 28.21 -6.79 -10.06
C GLU A 163 29.53 -6.30 -9.44
N GLU A 164 30.42 -5.71 -10.25
CA GLU A 164 31.67 -5.13 -9.76
C GLU A 164 31.41 -4.00 -8.75
N THR A 165 30.47 -3.11 -9.08
CA THR A 165 30.13 -1.97 -8.23
C THR A 165 29.41 -2.41 -6.95
N LEU A 166 28.49 -3.37 -7.06
CA LEU A 166 27.79 -3.96 -5.92
C LEU A 166 28.78 -4.62 -4.96
N LEU A 167 29.77 -5.35 -5.47
CA LEU A 167 30.79 -5.97 -4.64
C LEU A 167 31.59 -4.94 -3.84
N LYS A 168 31.93 -3.81 -4.46
CA LYS A 168 32.59 -2.67 -3.79
C LYS A 168 31.69 -2.05 -2.72
N LEU A 169 30.40 -1.87 -3.00
CA LEU A 169 29.44 -1.33 -2.02
C LEU A 169 29.28 -2.24 -0.79
N LEU A 170 29.24 -3.56 -1.00
CA LEU A 170 29.01 -4.53 0.08
C LEU A 170 30.26 -4.80 0.92
N ARG A 171 31.46 -4.66 0.33
CA ARG A 171 32.75 -4.92 1.02
C ARG A 171 33.48 -3.66 1.47
N GLY A 172 33.16 -2.50 0.90
CA GLY A 172 33.88 -1.25 1.09
C GLY A 172 33.51 -0.49 2.36
N PRO A 173 34.35 0.47 2.78
CA PRO A 173 34.06 1.35 3.91
C PRO A 173 32.85 2.26 3.61
N ALA A 174 32.13 2.69 4.65
CA ALA A 174 30.92 3.49 4.53
C ALA A 174 31.14 4.79 3.71
N GLU A 175 32.31 5.42 3.88
CA GLU A 175 32.72 6.67 3.21
C GLU A 175 32.83 6.57 1.67
N ALA A 176 33.08 5.36 1.13
CA ALA A 176 33.14 5.11 -0.31
C ALA A 176 31.79 4.68 -0.93
N SER A 177 30.72 4.67 -0.13
CA SER A 177 29.41 4.14 -0.56
C SER A 177 28.69 5.06 -1.54
N ALA A 178 28.91 6.37 -1.48
CA ALA A 178 28.22 7.35 -2.33
C ALA A 178 28.53 7.18 -3.83
N ASP A 179 29.81 7.05 -4.21
CA ASP A 179 30.20 6.79 -5.61
C ASP A 179 29.66 5.45 -6.11
N SER A 180 29.68 4.43 -5.24
CA SER A 180 29.14 3.11 -5.58
C SER A 180 27.62 3.17 -5.82
N PHE A 181 26.89 3.95 -5.03
CA PHE A 181 25.46 4.18 -5.24
C PHE A 181 25.18 4.89 -6.55
N ALA A 182 25.90 5.97 -6.86
CA ALA A 182 25.72 6.71 -8.11
C ALA A 182 25.96 5.83 -9.35
N ARG A 183 26.97 4.94 -9.32
CA ARG A 183 27.25 3.99 -10.41
C ARG A 183 26.19 2.91 -10.55
N LEU A 184 25.65 2.40 -9.43
CA LEU A 184 24.54 1.45 -9.47
C LEU A 184 23.28 2.10 -10.03
N ASP A 185 22.99 3.36 -9.67
CA ASP A 185 21.87 4.11 -10.23
C ASP A 185 22.00 4.29 -11.74
N ALA A 186 23.20 4.64 -12.22
CA ALA A 186 23.47 4.75 -13.65
C ALA A 186 23.19 3.43 -14.39
N CYS A 187 23.50 2.28 -13.77
CA CYS A 187 23.13 0.98 -14.33
C CYS A 187 21.61 0.79 -14.37
N LEU A 188 20.89 1.14 -13.30
CA LEU A 188 19.42 1.03 -13.26
C LEU A 188 18.75 1.94 -14.30
N ASP A 189 19.28 3.15 -14.50
CA ASP A 189 18.80 4.09 -15.50
C ASP A 189 19.04 3.58 -16.94
N GLU A 190 20.15 2.86 -17.18
CA GLU A 190 20.40 2.21 -18.46
C GLU A 190 19.41 1.06 -18.73
N LEU A 191 19.01 0.34 -17.68
CA LEU A 191 18.08 -0.79 -17.75
C LEU A 191 16.63 -0.35 -17.95
N ARG A 192 16.29 0.88 -17.56
CA ARG A 192 14.94 1.42 -17.54
C ARG A 192 14.28 1.44 -18.93
N GLY A 193 13.01 1.02 -18.97
CA GLY A 193 12.11 1.10 -20.11
C GLY A 193 11.18 2.32 -20.06
N SER A 194 10.34 2.45 -21.08
CA SER A 194 9.29 3.48 -21.16
C SER A 194 7.94 3.01 -20.61
N ASP A 195 7.80 1.71 -20.32
CA ASP A 195 6.60 1.14 -19.74
C ASP A 195 6.40 1.69 -18.30
N PRO A 196 5.22 2.24 -17.96
CA PRO A 196 4.92 2.68 -16.59
C PRO A 196 5.13 1.56 -15.55
N TYR A 197 4.92 0.30 -15.93
CA TYR A 197 5.12 -0.87 -15.08
C TYR A 197 6.50 -1.52 -15.25
N ASP A 198 7.47 -0.84 -15.88
CA ASP A 198 8.85 -1.34 -15.95
C ASP A 198 9.43 -1.54 -14.54
N PHE A 199 9.95 -2.74 -14.28
CA PHE A 199 10.52 -3.09 -12.99
C PHE A 199 11.72 -2.18 -12.63
N TRP A 200 12.53 -1.78 -13.61
CA TRP A 200 13.70 -0.94 -13.37
C TRP A 200 13.34 0.49 -12.97
N ARG A 201 12.20 1.01 -13.46
CA ARG A 201 11.60 2.26 -12.96
C ARG A 201 11.23 2.15 -11.48
N LEU A 202 10.54 1.08 -11.08
CA LEU A 202 10.20 0.82 -9.68
C LEU A 202 11.47 0.67 -8.82
N ALA A 203 12.43 -0.14 -9.28
CA ALA A 203 13.68 -0.41 -8.58
C ALA A 203 14.49 0.87 -8.31
N SER A 204 14.69 1.70 -9.35
CA SER A 204 15.41 2.98 -9.25
C SER A 204 14.69 3.96 -8.31
N SER A 205 13.37 4.07 -8.42
CA SER A 205 12.55 4.89 -7.53
C SER A 205 12.70 4.49 -6.06
N THR A 206 12.63 3.19 -5.75
CA THR A 206 12.72 2.70 -4.37
C THR A 206 14.08 2.96 -3.73
N VAL A 207 15.17 2.62 -4.42
CA VAL A 207 16.52 2.79 -3.81
C VAL A 207 16.90 4.26 -3.66
N ARG A 208 16.45 5.14 -4.57
CA ARG A 208 16.62 6.59 -4.44
C ARG A 208 15.84 7.13 -3.25
N ALA A 209 14.54 6.84 -3.18
CA ALA A 209 13.68 7.27 -2.08
C ALA A 209 14.23 6.83 -0.71
N LEU A 210 14.71 5.59 -0.58
CA LEU A 210 15.30 5.09 0.67
C LEU A 210 16.54 5.91 1.08
N ARG A 211 17.43 6.23 0.14
CA ARG A 211 18.63 7.01 0.45
C ARG A 211 18.32 8.47 0.74
N GLU A 212 17.43 9.10 -0.03
CA GLU A 212 17.01 10.48 0.22
C GLU A 212 16.32 10.63 1.58
N ARG A 213 15.56 9.62 2.01
CA ARG A 213 14.99 9.56 3.36
C ARG A 213 16.07 9.33 4.42
N ALA A 214 17.03 8.45 4.16
CA ALA A 214 18.17 8.26 5.05
C ALA A 214 18.92 9.59 5.27
N GLU A 215 19.19 10.35 4.20
CA GLU A 215 19.85 11.65 4.28
C GLU A 215 19.05 12.67 5.09
N ARG A 216 17.73 12.75 4.85
CA ARG A 216 16.81 13.65 5.60
C ARG A 216 16.74 13.31 7.10
N ASN A 217 16.79 12.03 7.46
CA ASN A 217 16.68 11.56 8.84
C ASN A 217 18.02 11.44 9.58
N GLY A 218 19.13 11.92 9.01
CA GLY A 218 20.43 11.89 9.67
C GLY A 218 21.20 10.56 9.53
N ALA A 219 21.11 9.94 8.35
CA ALA A 219 21.74 8.69 7.96
C ALA A 219 21.28 7.46 8.78
N GLU A 220 19.96 7.28 8.91
CA GLU A 220 19.39 6.06 9.50
C GLU A 220 19.95 4.81 8.80
N LEU A 221 20.63 3.97 9.59
CA LEU A 221 21.35 2.78 9.09
C LEU A 221 20.41 1.77 8.43
N ASP A 222 19.13 1.76 8.81
CA ASP A 222 18.13 0.81 8.32
C ASP A 222 17.76 1.07 6.86
N HIS A 223 17.53 2.32 6.45
CA HIS A 223 17.24 2.67 5.05
C HIS A 223 18.40 2.33 4.12
N ILE A 224 19.63 2.60 4.55
CA ILE A 224 20.83 2.26 3.78
C ILE A 224 21.02 0.74 3.71
N ALA A 225 20.74 0.01 4.79
CA ALA A 225 20.77 -1.45 4.80
C ALA A 225 19.71 -2.03 3.85
N ASP A 226 18.50 -1.48 3.84
CA ASP A 226 17.42 -1.89 2.93
C ASP A 226 17.79 -1.61 1.46
N ALA A 227 18.35 -0.44 1.15
CA ALA A 227 18.86 -0.14 -0.18
C ALA A 227 19.93 -1.15 -0.63
N LYS A 228 20.92 -1.46 0.23
CA LYS A 228 21.95 -2.48 -0.05
C LYS A 228 21.35 -3.87 -0.30
N ARG A 229 20.36 -4.28 0.50
CA ARG A 229 19.64 -5.56 0.31
C ARG A 229 18.89 -5.59 -1.01
N LEU A 230 18.25 -4.48 -1.41
CA LEU A 230 17.56 -4.38 -2.68
C LEU A 230 18.52 -4.47 -3.86
N TYR A 231 19.63 -3.75 -3.86
CA TYR A 231 20.64 -3.90 -4.91
C TYR A 231 21.14 -5.34 -5.05
N ALA A 232 21.35 -6.04 -3.93
CA ALA A 232 21.73 -7.45 -3.96
C ALA A 232 20.63 -8.34 -4.59
N ARG A 233 19.35 -8.07 -4.30
CA ARG A 233 18.22 -8.80 -4.90
C ARG A 233 18.03 -8.49 -6.38
N PHE A 234 18.24 -7.25 -6.80
CA PHE A 234 18.16 -6.85 -8.20
C PHE A 234 19.21 -7.55 -9.07
N ASN A 235 20.37 -7.92 -8.49
CA ASN A 235 21.35 -8.74 -9.20
C ASN A 235 20.78 -10.11 -9.63
N LEU A 236 19.88 -10.69 -8.83
CA LEU A 236 19.21 -11.95 -9.17
C LEU A 236 18.27 -11.76 -10.36
N VAL A 237 17.55 -10.63 -10.41
CA VAL A 237 16.69 -10.29 -11.55
C VAL A 237 17.50 -10.09 -12.82
N LEU A 238 18.68 -9.46 -12.75
CA LEU A 238 19.57 -9.34 -13.89
C LEU A 238 20.03 -10.70 -14.42
N ALA A 239 20.30 -11.64 -13.51
CA ALA A 239 20.62 -13.00 -13.89
C ALA A 239 19.42 -13.69 -14.56
N ASP A 240 18.21 -13.54 -14.03
CA ASP A 240 17.01 -14.13 -14.62
C ASP A 240 16.63 -13.49 -15.98
N GLN A 241 16.81 -12.18 -16.12
CA GLN A 241 16.59 -11.46 -17.38
C GLN A 241 17.55 -11.93 -18.47
N ALA A 242 18.79 -12.31 -18.11
CA ALA A 242 19.73 -12.94 -19.04
C ALA A 242 19.24 -14.30 -19.55
N HIS A 243 18.35 -14.96 -18.81
CA HIS A 243 17.63 -16.17 -19.22
C HIS A 243 16.27 -15.87 -19.87
N ALA A 244 16.11 -14.66 -20.43
CA ALA A 244 14.94 -14.20 -21.17
C ALA A 244 13.62 -14.07 -20.35
N LEU A 245 13.73 -13.86 -19.04
CA LEU A 245 12.59 -13.48 -18.20
C LEU A 245 12.02 -12.13 -18.67
N SER A 246 10.70 -12.08 -18.93
CA SER A 246 10.02 -10.86 -19.44
C SER A 246 9.26 -10.10 -18.35
N TYR A 247 9.15 -10.68 -17.16
CA TYR A 247 8.43 -10.12 -16.01
C TYR A 247 9.21 -10.36 -14.72
N ALA A 248 9.32 -9.36 -13.85
CA ALA A 248 9.98 -9.55 -12.57
C ALA A 248 9.16 -10.48 -11.64
N PRO A 249 9.81 -11.24 -10.74
CA PRO A 249 9.09 -12.07 -9.78
C PRO A 249 8.13 -11.25 -8.91
N ARG A 250 6.87 -11.68 -8.83
CA ARG A 250 5.80 -10.97 -8.10
C ARG A 250 6.19 -10.65 -6.65
N SER A 251 6.81 -11.59 -5.94
CA SER A 251 7.23 -11.41 -4.56
C SER A 251 8.26 -10.28 -4.42
N LEU A 252 9.16 -10.13 -5.41
CA LEU A 252 10.12 -9.04 -5.42
C LEU A 252 9.45 -7.70 -5.71
N VAL A 253 8.55 -7.64 -6.71
CA VAL A 253 7.77 -6.43 -7.01
C VAL A 253 7.01 -5.96 -5.77
N ARG A 254 6.35 -6.89 -5.06
CA ARG A 254 5.65 -6.60 -3.80
C ARG A 254 6.57 -6.06 -2.72
N ALA A 255 7.71 -6.72 -2.48
CA ALA A 255 8.66 -6.29 -1.47
C ALA A 255 9.23 -4.89 -1.77
N THR A 256 9.61 -4.63 -3.02
CA THR A 256 10.13 -3.34 -3.47
C THR A 256 9.09 -2.24 -3.39
N LEU A 257 7.84 -2.54 -3.76
CA LEU A 257 6.72 -1.59 -3.69
C LEU A 257 6.34 -1.26 -2.24
N ALA A 258 6.29 -2.26 -1.36
CA ALA A 258 6.00 -2.04 0.06
C ALA A 258 7.06 -1.14 0.72
N LEU A 259 8.35 -1.36 0.42
CA LEU A 259 9.43 -0.51 0.92
C LEU A 259 9.34 0.93 0.38
N LEU A 260 8.98 1.11 -0.89
CA LEU A 260 8.74 2.45 -1.43
C LEU A 260 7.58 3.13 -0.69
N TRP A 261 6.46 2.43 -0.53
CA TRP A 261 5.25 3.01 0.04
C TRP A 261 5.37 3.35 1.52
N ARG A 262 6.15 2.58 2.30
CA ARG A 262 6.30 2.71 3.76
C ARG A 262 6.38 4.16 4.24
N ASP A 263 7.40 4.89 3.78
CA ASP A 263 7.69 6.22 4.31
C ASP A 263 6.71 7.26 3.76
N PHE A 264 6.25 7.10 2.52
CA PHE A 264 5.21 7.97 1.94
C PHE A 264 3.83 7.78 2.58
N ALA A 265 3.52 6.57 3.03
CA ALA A 265 2.28 6.28 3.73
C ALA A 265 2.28 6.92 5.12
N LEU A 266 3.39 6.83 5.85
CA LEU A 266 3.53 7.33 7.22
C LEU A 266 3.75 8.84 7.27
N TYR A 267 4.69 9.35 6.48
CA TYR A 267 5.18 10.73 6.60
C TYR A 267 4.73 11.65 5.47
N GLY A 268 4.00 11.11 4.50
CA GLY A 268 3.55 11.86 3.33
C GLY A 268 4.66 12.17 2.33
N ALA A 269 4.25 12.80 1.24
CA ALA A 269 5.13 13.26 0.17
C ALA A 269 5.24 14.78 0.14
N ALA A 270 6.45 15.26 -0.17
CA ALA A 270 6.75 16.63 -0.52
C ALA A 270 6.75 16.81 -2.05
N PRO A 271 6.71 18.05 -2.58
CA PRO A 271 6.69 18.31 -4.02
C PRO A 271 7.87 17.67 -4.78
N GLU A 272 9.04 17.60 -4.17
CA GLU A 272 10.24 16.94 -4.70
C GLU A 272 10.08 15.43 -4.87
N ASP A 273 9.18 14.80 -4.11
CA ASP A 273 8.94 13.37 -4.16
C ASP A 273 7.98 12.96 -5.31
N ALA A 274 7.60 13.90 -6.19
CA ALA A 274 6.55 13.68 -7.18
C ALA A 274 6.80 12.48 -8.10
N GLU A 275 8.04 12.27 -8.54
CA GLU A 275 8.39 11.12 -9.39
C GLU A 275 8.17 9.78 -8.66
N HIS A 276 8.45 9.73 -7.35
CA HIS A 276 8.22 8.54 -6.53
C HIS A 276 6.73 8.28 -6.30
N VAL A 277 5.96 9.36 -6.08
CA VAL A 277 4.51 9.25 -5.92
C VAL A 277 3.84 8.80 -7.21
N ASP A 278 4.34 9.22 -8.37
CA ASP A 278 3.80 8.75 -9.65
C ASP A 278 4.00 7.24 -9.83
N VAL A 279 5.15 6.69 -9.42
CA VAL A 279 5.35 5.23 -9.38
C VAL A 279 4.33 4.56 -8.45
N LEU A 280 4.12 5.08 -7.24
CA LEU A 280 3.15 4.52 -6.30
C LEU A 280 1.71 4.58 -6.84
N ARG A 281 1.35 5.69 -7.50
CA ARG A 281 0.05 5.86 -8.14
C ARG A 281 -0.19 4.85 -9.24
N ASP A 282 0.82 4.53 -10.03
CA ASP A 282 0.70 3.52 -11.09
C ASP A 282 0.38 2.13 -10.54
N TYR A 283 0.82 1.84 -9.31
CA TYR A 283 0.47 0.62 -8.56
C TYR A 283 -0.76 0.77 -7.65
N GLY A 284 -1.54 1.85 -7.78
CA GLY A 284 -2.78 2.06 -7.03
C GLY A 284 -2.58 2.35 -5.54
N LEU A 285 -1.39 2.83 -5.14
CA LEU A 285 -1.10 3.17 -3.75
C LEU A 285 -1.34 4.66 -3.48
N THR A 286 -2.08 4.93 -2.41
CA THR A 286 -2.41 6.29 -1.99
C THR A 286 -1.32 6.87 -1.09
N VAL A 287 -1.01 8.14 -1.30
CA VAL A 287 -0.06 8.93 -0.51
C VAL A 287 -0.74 10.21 -0.09
N ALA A 288 -0.48 10.70 1.13
CA ALA A 288 -0.92 12.04 1.50
C ALA A 288 0.17 13.04 1.13
N TRP A 289 -0.24 14.15 0.53
CA TRP A 289 0.65 15.26 0.22
C TRP A 289 0.65 16.20 1.41
N HIS A 290 1.63 16.04 2.31
CA HIS A 290 1.83 16.96 3.44
C HIS A 290 3.32 17.11 3.74
N VAL A 291 3.69 18.31 4.20
CA VAL A 291 5.07 18.67 4.55
C VAL A 291 5.36 18.25 5.99
N ALA A 292 5.21 16.97 6.33
CA ALA A 292 5.85 16.44 7.53
C ALA A 292 7.22 15.91 7.09
N ALA A 293 8.15 16.83 6.84
CA ALA A 293 9.43 16.51 6.20
C ALA A 293 10.33 15.58 7.05
N THR A 294 10.03 15.41 8.35
CA THR A 294 10.80 14.62 9.32
C THR A 294 9.90 13.91 10.33
N GLN A 295 10.42 12.85 10.97
CA GLN A 295 9.74 12.11 12.05
C GLN A 295 9.35 13.03 13.23
N ALA A 296 10.18 14.02 13.56
CA ALA A 296 9.85 14.99 14.61
C ALA A 296 8.68 15.91 14.22
N SER A 297 8.58 16.28 12.93
CA SER A 297 7.44 17.05 12.42
C SER A 297 6.16 16.23 12.43
N GLU A 298 6.25 14.93 12.16
CA GLU A 298 5.12 14.01 12.26
C GLU A 298 4.70 13.80 13.72
N ALA A 299 5.63 13.55 14.64
CA ALA A 299 5.33 13.42 16.07
C ALA A 299 4.64 14.68 16.64
N ALA A 300 5.13 15.87 16.31
CA ALA A 300 4.51 17.13 16.71
C ALA A 300 3.12 17.33 16.07
N TRP A 301 2.95 16.87 14.83
CA TRP A 301 1.66 16.90 14.14
C TRP A 301 0.68 15.88 14.73
N GLU A 302 1.12 14.70 15.11
CA GLU A 302 0.33 13.68 15.81
C GLU A 302 -0.10 14.15 17.20
N GLU A 303 0.79 14.81 17.96
CA GLU A 303 0.45 15.46 19.22
C GLU A 303 -0.55 16.61 19.03
N GLY A 304 -0.43 17.39 17.96
CA GLY A 304 -1.39 18.42 17.58
C GLY A 304 -2.75 17.82 17.23
N ALA A 305 -2.77 16.78 16.40
CA ALA A 305 -3.98 16.05 16.04
C ALA A 305 -4.62 15.38 17.26
N ALA A 306 -3.82 14.90 18.23
CA ALA A 306 -4.29 14.28 19.47
C ALA A 306 -5.10 15.25 20.29
N ARG A 307 -4.55 16.45 20.49
CA ARG A 307 -5.23 17.53 21.19
C ARG A 307 -6.49 17.97 20.45
N ALA A 308 -6.42 18.19 19.14
CA ALA A 308 -7.58 18.57 18.33
C ALA A 308 -8.71 17.52 18.35
N SER A 309 -8.35 16.24 18.40
CA SER A 309 -9.31 15.14 18.50
C SER A 309 -9.92 14.99 19.88
N GLU A 310 -9.15 15.19 20.94
CA GLU A 310 -9.70 15.21 22.31
C GLU A 310 -10.64 16.40 22.49
N GLU A 311 -10.33 17.53 21.87
CA GLU A 311 -11.19 18.71 21.83
C GLU A 311 -12.46 18.47 21.01
N ALA A 312 -12.35 17.87 19.81
CA ALA A 312 -13.49 17.54 18.96
C ALA A 312 -14.37 16.43 19.57
N ALA A 313 -13.79 15.42 20.22
CA ALA A 313 -14.52 14.30 20.80
C ALA A 313 -15.39 14.67 22.02
N ARG A 314 -15.17 15.83 22.64
CA ARG A 314 -15.95 16.27 23.80
C ARG A 314 -17.38 16.67 23.44
N ASP A 315 -17.64 17.13 22.21
CA ASP A 315 -18.98 17.62 21.78
C ASP A 315 -19.37 17.27 20.32
N ALA A 316 -18.51 16.66 19.50
CA ALA A 316 -18.84 16.40 18.10
C ALA A 316 -19.80 15.19 17.91
N PRO A 317 -20.84 15.32 17.07
CA PRO A 317 -21.71 14.20 16.73
C PRO A 317 -20.90 13.10 16.02
N THR A 318 -21.09 11.85 16.48
CA THR A 318 -20.50 10.66 15.85
C THR A 318 -21.59 9.83 15.19
N ARG A 319 -21.21 9.10 14.14
CA ARG A 319 -22.11 8.23 13.38
C ARG A 319 -21.58 6.80 13.39
N ASP A 320 -22.46 5.85 13.70
CA ASP A 320 -22.13 4.42 13.64
C ASP A 320 -22.43 3.88 12.23
N LEU A 321 -21.43 3.24 11.62
CA LEU A 321 -21.42 2.63 10.30
C LEU A 321 -21.10 1.14 10.44
N GLY A 322 -22.04 0.38 11.01
CA GLY A 322 -21.79 -0.99 11.43
C GLY A 322 -20.83 -1.06 12.61
N VAL A 323 -19.62 -1.60 12.41
CA VAL A 323 -18.59 -1.72 13.46
C VAL A 323 -17.72 -0.47 13.61
N LEU A 324 -17.80 0.45 12.64
CA LEU A 324 -16.99 1.66 12.58
C LEU A 324 -17.76 2.85 13.13
N ARG A 325 -17.13 3.67 13.96
CA ARG A 325 -17.67 4.94 14.44
C ARG A 325 -16.85 6.11 13.92
N VAL A 326 -17.48 6.99 13.15
CA VAL A 326 -16.82 8.13 12.48
C VAL A 326 -17.33 9.47 13.03
N ASN A 327 -16.54 10.53 12.82
CA ASN A 327 -17.03 11.90 12.99
C ASN A 327 -18.10 12.19 11.93
N ALA A 328 -19.28 12.69 12.34
CA ALA A 328 -20.39 12.88 11.42
C ALA A 328 -20.10 13.96 10.36
N ALA A 329 -19.48 15.08 10.74
CA ALA A 329 -19.17 16.17 9.79
C ALA A 329 -18.16 15.71 8.72
N ALA A 330 -17.05 15.10 9.14
CA ALA A 330 -16.06 14.58 8.21
C ALA A 330 -16.64 13.50 7.27
N TYR A 331 -17.60 12.72 7.77
CA TYR A 331 -18.29 11.71 6.96
C TYR A 331 -19.25 12.32 5.94
N GLU A 332 -20.00 13.37 6.29
CA GLU A 332 -20.87 14.06 5.32
C GLU A 332 -20.06 14.77 4.23
N ASP A 333 -18.95 15.43 4.59
CA ASP A 333 -18.02 16.05 3.61
C ASP A 333 -17.45 15.00 2.64
N PHE A 334 -17.11 13.82 3.18
CA PHE A 334 -16.71 12.69 2.37
C PHE A 334 -17.81 12.22 1.44
N LEU A 335 -19.04 12.05 1.90
CA LEU A 335 -20.15 11.60 1.04
C LEU A 335 -20.38 12.56 -0.13
N GLN A 336 -20.35 13.87 0.12
CA GLN A 336 -20.53 14.88 -0.93
C GLN A 336 -19.44 14.81 -2.01
N SER A 337 -18.18 14.60 -1.61
CA SER A 337 -17.07 14.47 -2.56
C SER A 337 -17.02 13.08 -3.24
N ALA A 338 -17.44 12.03 -2.53
CA ALA A 338 -17.48 10.66 -3.01
C ALA A 338 -18.55 10.45 -4.08
N GLU A 339 -19.74 11.04 -3.92
CA GLU A 339 -20.84 10.94 -4.89
C GLU A 339 -20.41 11.44 -6.27
N THR A 340 -19.79 12.63 -6.33
CA THR A 340 -19.24 13.20 -7.57
C THR A 340 -18.22 12.26 -8.22
N SER A 341 -17.38 11.61 -7.41
CA SER A 341 -16.33 10.71 -7.92
C SER A 341 -16.94 9.40 -8.43
N ILE A 342 -17.96 8.87 -7.77
CA ILE A 342 -18.66 7.65 -8.16
C ILE A 342 -19.46 7.84 -9.44
N ASP A 343 -20.18 8.94 -9.57
CA ASP A 343 -20.98 9.20 -10.78
C ASP A 343 -20.07 9.29 -12.00
N ALA A 344 -18.93 9.99 -11.88
CA ALA A 344 -17.92 10.01 -12.93
C ALA A 344 -17.35 8.60 -13.25
N LEU A 345 -17.14 7.76 -12.25
CA LEU A 345 -16.66 6.37 -12.44
C LEU A 345 -17.68 5.46 -13.12
N VAL A 346 -18.95 5.57 -12.72
CA VAL A 346 -20.05 4.77 -13.29
C VAL A 346 -20.31 5.23 -14.73
N GLU A 347 -20.45 6.54 -14.95
CA GLU A 347 -20.62 7.11 -16.29
C GLU A 347 -19.49 6.66 -17.22
N ARG A 348 -18.23 6.72 -16.74
CA ARG A 348 -17.08 6.27 -17.51
C ARG A 348 -17.11 4.78 -17.83
N GLY A 349 -17.48 3.94 -16.85
CA GLY A 349 -17.65 2.51 -17.05
C GLY A 349 -18.71 2.18 -18.10
N THR A 350 -19.86 2.85 -18.03
CA THR A 350 -20.95 2.66 -18.99
C THR A 350 -20.55 3.13 -20.39
N GLN A 351 -19.95 4.32 -20.53
CA GLN A 351 -19.42 4.80 -21.82
C GLN A 351 -18.39 3.83 -22.42
N ALA A 352 -17.49 3.30 -21.59
CA ALA A 352 -16.49 2.32 -22.01
C ALA A 352 -17.13 1.00 -22.47
N SER A 353 -18.16 0.52 -21.76
CA SER A 353 -18.91 -0.68 -22.14
C SER A 353 -19.72 -0.49 -23.43
N GLU A 354 -20.29 0.69 -23.66
CA GLU A 354 -21.09 0.99 -24.85
C GLU A 354 -20.25 1.19 -26.10
N THR A 355 -19.15 1.93 -25.97
CA THR A 355 -18.26 2.25 -27.11
C THR A 355 -17.24 1.16 -27.39
N GLY A 356 -16.97 0.28 -26.41
CA GLY A 356 -15.93 -0.74 -26.50
C GLY A 356 -14.51 -0.18 -26.52
N THR A 357 -14.33 1.13 -26.32
CA THR A 357 -13.03 1.82 -26.36
C THR A 357 -12.89 2.78 -25.18
N VAL A 358 -11.68 2.93 -24.66
CA VAL A 358 -11.39 3.86 -23.56
C VAL A 358 -10.17 4.69 -23.94
N ASP A 359 -10.37 6.00 -24.13
CA ASP A 359 -9.26 6.94 -24.29
C ASP A 359 -8.41 7.01 -23.01
N GLU A 360 -7.09 7.12 -23.18
CA GLU A 360 -6.08 7.13 -22.12
C GLU A 360 -6.36 8.23 -21.10
N ALA A 361 -6.58 9.47 -21.56
CA ALA A 361 -6.75 10.62 -20.68
C ALA A 361 -7.93 10.45 -19.72
N ALA A 362 -9.03 9.88 -20.19
CA ALA A 362 -10.21 9.69 -19.36
C ALA A 362 -10.17 8.35 -18.58
N ALA A 363 -9.35 7.37 -18.96
CA ALA A 363 -8.98 6.28 -18.05
C ALA A 363 -8.12 6.78 -16.87
N LEU A 364 -7.15 7.68 -17.12
CA LEU A 364 -6.35 8.32 -16.08
C LEU A 364 -7.21 9.19 -15.15
N SER A 365 -8.18 9.94 -15.70
CA SER A 365 -9.13 10.71 -14.90
C SER A 365 -9.96 9.84 -13.95
N ALA A 366 -10.44 8.68 -14.43
CA ALA A 366 -11.15 7.70 -13.61
C ALA A 366 -10.24 7.08 -12.53
N ALA A 367 -8.98 6.80 -12.88
CA ALA A 367 -8.00 6.34 -11.90
C ALA A 367 -7.78 7.37 -10.78
N ASP A 368 -7.65 8.65 -11.13
CA ASP A 368 -7.44 9.73 -10.16
C ASP A 368 -8.68 9.98 -9.28
N ALA A 369 -9.88 9.85 -9.85
CA ALA A 369 -11.12 9.88 -9.06
C ALA A 369 -11.18 8.72 -8.04
N SER A 370 -10.82 7.51 -8.48
CA SER A 370 -10.72 6.34 -7.60
C SER A 370 -9.68 6.53 -6.50
N HIS A 371 -8.52 7.09 -6.84
CA HIS A 371 -7.44 7.39 -5.89
C HIS A 371 -7.87 8.39 -4.81
N ARG A 372 -8.53 9.49 -5.20
CA ARG A 372 -9.06 10.48 -4.23
C ARG A 372 -10.08 9.86 -3.29
N LEU A 373 -10.99 9.05 -3.84
CA LEU A 373 -12.00 8.33 -3.06
C LEU A 373 -11.35 7.32 -2.10
N GLY A 374 -10.37 6.55 -2.56
CA GLY A 374 -9.62 5.60 -1.74
C GLY A 374 -8.83 6.28 -0.62
N ALA A 375 -8.16 7.39 -0.92
CA ALA A 375 -7.44 8.20 0.07
C ALA A 375 -8.39 8.75 1.15
N ALA A 376 -9.54 9.30 0.76
CA ALA A 376 -10.54 9.82 1.69
C ALA A 376 -11.26 8.72 2.51
N ALA A 377 -11.52 7.56 1.90
CA ALA A 377 -12.07 6.41 2.62
C ALA A 377 -11.07 5.84 3.63
N CYS A 378 -9.78 5.75 3.25
CA CYS A 378 -8.70 5.30 4.13
C CYS A 378 -8.55 6.24 5.32
N ALA A 379 -8.59 7.54 5.05
CA ALA A 379 -8.62 8.61 6.02
C ALA A 379 -9.79 8.47 7.03
N LEU A 380 -10.98 8.08 6.58
CA LEU A 380 -12.13 7.84 7.47
C LEU A 380 -12.14 6.45 8.13
N GLY A 381 -11.15 5.59 7.89
CA GLY A 381 -11.13 4.23 8.45
C GLY A 381 -12.06 3.23 7.72
N LEU A 382 -12.61 3.59 6.55
CA LEU A 382 -13.46 2.73 5.72
C LEU A 382 -12.60 1.76 4.89
N GLY A 383 -11.99 0.76 5.55
CA GLY A 383 -10.96 -0.10 4.95
C GLY A 383 -11.39 -0.84 3.68
N HIS A 384 -12.60 -1.42 3.65
CA HIS A 384 -13.11 -2.14 2.47
C HIS A 384 -13.39 -1.20 1.28
N VAL A 385 -13.94 0.00 1.56
CA VAL A 385 -14.18 1.02 0.56
C VAL A 385 -12.85 1.49 -0.03
N ALA A 386 -11.87 1.76 0.83
CA ALA A 386 -10.53 2.18 0.43
C ALA A 386 -9.85 1.13 -0.45
N LEU A 387 -9.87 -0.15 -0.04
CA LEU A 387 -9.27 -1.23 -0.81
C LEU A 387 -9.92 -1.41 -2.19
N LEU A 388 -11.25 -1.35 -2.27
CA LEU A 388 -11.95 -1.46 -3.55
C LEU A 388 -11.66 -0.26 -4.46
N ALA A 389 -11.65 0.96 -3.92
CA ALA A 389 -11.32 2.18 -4.67
C ALA A 389 -9.88 2.17 -5.18
N ASP A 390 -8.91 1.77 -4.34
CA ASP A 390 -7.50 1.67 -4.73
C ASP A 390 -7.30 0.61 -5.84
N THR A 391 -7.98 -0.53 -5.71
CA THR A 391 -7.94 -1.61 -6.72
C THR A 391 -8.61 -1.18 -8.02
N LEU A 392 -9.71 -0.43 -7.95
CA LEU A 392 -10.38 0.16 -9.10
C LEU A 392 -9.50 1.20 -9.81
N GLY A 393 -8.81 2.05 -9.04
CA GLY A 393 -7.85 3.01 -9.58
C GLY A 393 -6.72 2.34 -10.35
N LEU A 394 -6.14 1.29 -9.78
CA LEU A 394 -5.11 0.48 -10.46
C LEU A 394 -5.64 -0.16 -11.74
N ALA A 395 -6.87 -0.69 -11.72
CA ALA A 395 -7.51 -1.22 -12.91
C ALA A 395 -7.66 -0.18 -14.02
N TRP A 396 -8.12 1.03 -13.71
CA TRP A 396 -8.22 2.11 -14.69
C TRP A 396 -6.86 2.57 -15.22
N ARG A 397 -5.81 2.60 -14.39
CA ARG A 397 -4.44 2.89 -14.89
C ARG A 397 -3.92 1.80 -15.82
N ARG A 398 -4.20 0.53 -15.52
CA ARG A 398 -3.88 -0.59 -16.42
C ARG A 398 -4.61 -0.45 -17.75
N VAL A 399 -5.88 -0.03 -17.72
CA VAL A 399 -6.65 0.29 -18.94
C VAL A 399 -6.04 1.49 -19.67
N ALA A 400 -5.59 2.53 -18.99
CA ALA A 400 -4.96 3.69 -19.62
C ALA A 400 -3.65 3.32 -20.36
N HIS A 401 -2.78 2.55 -19.71
CA HIS A 401 -1.44 2.26 -20.22
C HIS A 401 -1.38 1.06 -21.17
N HIS A 402 -2.34 0.14 -21.10
CA HIS A 402 -2.36 -1.09 -21.91
C HIS A 402 -3.71 -1.37 -22.57
N GLY A 403 -4.67 -0.45 -22.49
CA GLY A 403 -5.89 -0.52 -23.29
C GLY A 403 -5.53 -0.25 -24.75
N GLU A 404 -5.62 -1.27 -25.59
CA GLU A 404 -5.38 -1.10 -27.02
C GLU A 404 -6.46 -0.21 -27.63
N THR A 405 -6.02 0.79 -28.42
CA THR A 405 -6.87 1.50 -29.38
C THR A 405 -7.07 0.58 -30.59
N HIS A 406 -8.30 0.17 -30.84
CA HIS A 406 -8.65 -0.49 -32.11
C HIS A 406 -8.51 0.51 -33.27
N ALA A 407 -7.32 0.59 -33.86
CA ALA A 407 -7.15 1.09 -35.21
C ALA A 407 -7.05 -0.11 -36.16
N ASP A 408 -8.07 -0.24 -37.01
CA ASP A 408 -8.19 -1.15 -38.15
C ASP A 408 -8.36 -2.65 -37.89
N GLY A 409 -9.63 -3.07 -37.80
CA GLY A 409 -10.27 -3.91 -38.84
C GLY A 409 -9.66 -5.27 -39.26
N ALA A 410 -8.61 -5.76 -38.64
CA ALA A 410 -8.01 -7.05 -38.95
C ALA A 410 -8.50 -8.13 -37.97
N GLU A 411 -8.95 -9.27 -38.52
CA GLU A 411 -9.29 -10.48 -37.76
C GLU A 411 -8.08 -10.92 -36.91
N GLY A 412 -8.16 -10.59 -35.62
CA GLY A 412 -7.09 -10.80 -34.65
C GLY A 412 -7.16 -9.81 -33.49
N ALA A 413 -8.34 -9.26 -33.17
CA ALA A 413 -8.56 -8.30 -32.11
C ALA A 413 -8.06 -8.84 -30.76
N THR A 414 -6.86 -8.43 -30.36
CA THR A 414 -6.40 -8.52 -28.98
C THR A 414 -7.38 -7.69 -28.14
N ARG A 415 -8.11 -8.38 -27.26
CA ARG A 415 -9.07 -7.73 -26.36
C ARG A 415 -8.32 -6.78 -25.44
N GLY A 416 -8.58 -5.49 -25.55
CA GLY A 416 -8.32 -4.54 -24.48
C GLY A 416 -8.92 -5.02 -23.15
N LEU A 417 -8.36 -4.56 -22.04
CA LEU A 417 -8.86 -4.90 -20.70
C LEU A 417 -10.37 -4.58 -20.59
N ASP A 418 -11.17 -5.56 -20.19
CA ASP A 418 -12.63 -5.50 -20.15
C ASP A 418 -13.13 -4.43 -19.16
N ALA A 419 -13.58 -3.29 -19.69
CA ALA A 419 -14.08 -2.16 -18.91
C ALA A 419 -15.37 -2.47 -18.11
N THR A 420 -16.06 -3.56 -18.40
CA THR A 420 -17.24 -3.99 -17.62
C THR A 420 -16.86 -4.41 -16.20
N VAL A 421 -15.62 -4.85 -15.97
CA VAL A 421 -15.14 -5.22 -14.63
C VAL A 421 -14.97 -3.96 -13.74
N PRO A 422 -14.25 -2.91 -14.18
CA PRO A 422 -14.26 -1.61 -13.51
C PRO A 422 -15.66 -1.02 -13.28
N GLU A 423 -16.56 -1.11 -14.26
CA GLU A 423 -17.93 -0.59 -14.12
C GLU A 423 -18.70 -1.28 -12.98
N ARG A 424 -18.71 -2.62 -12.95
CA ARG A 424 -19.36 -3.38 -11.86
C ARG A 424 -18.74 -3.08 -10.51
N ALA A 425 -17.42 -2.85 -10.46
CA ALA A 425 -16.74 -2.44 -9.24
C ALA A 425 -17.15 -1.03 -8.79
N ALA A 426 -17.30 -0.07 -9.70
CA ALA A 426 -17.81 1.27 -9.39
C ALA A 426 -19.25 1.22 -8.85
N GLN A 427 -20.12 0.39 -9.44
CA GLN A 427 -21.48 0.16 -8.96
C GLN A 427 -21.51 -0.49 -7.56
N MET A 428 -20.62 -1.45 -7.30
CA MET A 428 -20.46 -2.04 -5.96
C MET A 428 -20.00 -0.98 -4.94
N LEU A 429 -19.04 -0.14 -5.30
CA LEU A 429 -18.54 0.94 -4.46
C LEU A 429 -19.66 1.93 -4.11
N ARG A 430 -20.50 2.30 -5.09
CA ARG A 430 -21.72 3.09 -4.87
C ARG A 430 -22.66 2.41 -3.87
N SER A 431 -22.92 1.12 -4.04
CA SER A 431 -23.77 0.35 -3.12
C SER A 431 -23.21 0.32 -1.69
N MET A 432 -21.90 0.16 -1.53
CA MET A 432 -21.23 0.18 -0.23
C MET A 432 -21.37 1.53 0.47
N LEU A 433 -21.26 2.64 -0.27
CA LEU A 433 -21.47 3.97 0.30
C LEU A 433 -22.93 4.26 0.65
N HIS A 434 -23.90 3.79 -0.14
CA HIS A 434 -25.31 3.91 0.23
C HIS A 434 -25.66 3.09 1.47
N GLN A 435 -25.07 1.90 1.64
CA GLN A 435 -25.19 1.12 2.88
C GLN A 435 -24.64 1.91 4.07
N ALA A 436 -23.43 2.47 3.94
CA ALA A 436 -22.83 3.31 4.96
C ALA A 436 -23.72 4.53 5.28
N ALA A 437 -24.23 5.22 4.26
CA ALA A 437 -25.13 6.37 4.42
C ALA A 437 -26.49 6.00 5.01
N ALA A 438 -26.86 4.72 5.03
CA ALA A 438 -28.03 4.20 5.74
C ALA A 438 -27.71 3.71 7.17
N GLY A 439 -26.46 3.82 7.63
CA GLY A 439 -26.00 3.28 8.92
C GLY A 439 -25.81 1.76 8.93
N ILE A 440 -25.81 1.13 7.76
CA ILE A 440 -25.61 -0.31 7.59
C ILE A 440 -24.11 -0.57 7.36
N ALA A 441 -23.59 -1.66 7.93
CA ALA A 441 -22.22 -2.08 7.67
C ALA A 441 -22.00 -2.28 6.15
N PRO A 442 -21.01 -1.61 5.54
CA PRO A 442 -20.72 -1.79 4.13
C PRO A 442 -20.33 -3.24 3.84
N SER A 443 -20.81 -3.80 2.73
CA SER A 443 -20.36 -5.12 2.27
C SER A 443 -18.86 -5.11 1.93
N GLU A 444 -18.19 -6.25 2.05
CA GLU A 444 -16.74 -6.37 1.81
C GLU A 444 -16.32 -6.17 0.34
N GLY A 445 -17.27 -6.14 -0.60
CA GLY A 445 -16.96 -6.00 -2.04
C GLY A 445 -16.10 -7.13 -2.62
N ARG A 446 -15.94 -8.26 -1.91
CA ARG A 446 -14.96 -9.32 -2.20
C ARG A 446 -15.04 -9.85 -3.64
N GLY A 447 -16.25 -10.02 -4.17
CA GLY A 447 -16.45 -10.46 -5.56
C GLY A 447 -15.83 -9.50 -6.58
N SER A 448 -16.04 -8.20 -6.40
CA SER A 448 -15.47 -7.15 -7.26
C SER A 448 -13.95 -7.06 -7.10
N ILE A 449 -13.44 -7.15 -5.87
CA ILE A 449 -11.98 -7.17 -5.62
C ILE A 449 -11.33 -8.35 -6.33
N VAL A 450 -11.87 -9.58 -6.21
CA VAL A 450 -11.32 -10.77 -6.87
C VAL A 450 -11.34 -10.63 -8.39
N ALA A 451 -12.42 -10.08 -8.96
CA ALA A 451 -12.53 -9.84 -10.39
C ALA A 451 -11.51 -8.81 -10.89
N LEU A 452 -11.37 -7.68 -10.20
CA LEU A 452 -10.37 -6.66 -10.52
C LEU A 452 -8.95 -7.20 -10.37
N THR A 453 -8.63 -7.90 -9.28
CA THR A 453 -7.32 -8.52 -9.05
C THR A 453 -6.98 -9.49 -10.18
N SER A 454 -7.93 -10.34 -10.56
CA SER A 454 -7.74 -11.28 -11.67
C SER A 454 -7.50 -10.58 -13.00
N MET A 455 -8.06 -9.40 -13.21
CA MET A 455 -7.83 -8.58 -14.41
C MET A 455 -6.47 -7.86 -14.35
N ILE A 456 -6.13 -7.26 -13.23
CA ILE A 456 -4.88 -6.51 -13.00
C ILE A 456 -3.66 -7.40 -13.14
N GLU A 457 -3.71 -8.58 -12.50
CA GLU A 457 -2.56 -9.48 -12.35
C GLU A 457 -2.29 -10.33 -13.59
N ARG A 458 -3.14 -10.26 -14.61
CA ARG A 458 -2.88 -10.89 -15.91
C ARG A 458 -1.73 -10.15 -16.61
N PRO A 459 -0.65 -10.85 -16.98
CA PRO A 459 0.40 -10.26 -17.80
C PRO A 459 -0.18 -9.75 -19.13
N ALA A 460 0.22 -8.56 -19.55
CA ALA A 460 -0.10 -8.10 -20.91
C ALA A 460 0.68 -8.95 -21.92
N LEU A 461 0.16 -9.13 -23.14
CA LEU A 461 0.94 -9.78 -24.19
C LEU A 461 2.05 -8.82 -24.61
N ILE A 462 3.30 -9.14 -24.29
CA ILE A 462 4.45 -8.37 -24.78
C ILE A 462 4.71 -8.81 -26.22
N THR A 463 4.36 -7.96 -27.18
CA THR A 463 4.85 -8.08 -28.56
C THR A 463 6.37 -7.84 -28.53
N ARG A 464 7.14 -8.88 -28.86
CA ARG A 464 8.61 -8.85 -28.84
C ARG A 464 9.21 -8.25 -30.10
#